data_AF-A0A1F9H8F9-F1
#
_entry.id   AF-A0A1F9H8F9-F1
#
_cell.length_a   1.000
_cell.length_b   1.000
_cell.length_c   1.000
_cell.angle_alpha   90.00
_cell.angle_beta   90.00
_cell.angle_gamma   90.00
#
_symmetry.space_group_name_H-M   'P 1'
#
loop_
_entity.id
_entity.type
_entity.pdbx_description
1 polymer ?
#
loop_
_entity_poly.entity_id
_entity_poly.type
_entity_poly.pdbx_seq_one_letter_code
_entity_poly.pdbx_strand_id
1 'polypeptide(L)' 'MQTAKLFKNGHSQAVRLPKNFRFKSTEKEVYIQKNGNIVILIPKTSSWKFFEKSLGEFSDDFLNERLQPQIQKRSEL' A
#
# COMPACT_ATOMS: atom_id res chain seq x y z
N MET A 1 -1.80 19.69 -11.34
CA MET A 1 -2.31 18.30 -11.35
C MET A 1 -2.24 17.77 -12.77
N GLN A 2 -1.79 16.52 -12.98
CA GLN A 2 -1.74 15.89 -14.31
C GLN A 2 -2.99 15.02 -14.49
N THR A 3 -3.60 15.06 -15.68
CA THR A 3 -4.76 14.25 -16.01
C THR A 3 -4.36 13.03 -16.86
N ALA A 4 -5.21 12.00 -16.85
CA ALA A 4 -5.08 10.83 -17.70
C ALA A 4 -6.38 10.64 -18.49
N LYS A 5 -6.29 10.08 -19.70
CA LYS A 5 -7.46 9.79 -20.52
C LYS A 5 -8.08 8.45 -20.09
N LEU A 6 -9.39 8.46 -19.91
CA LEU A 6 -10.21 7.25 -19.85
C LEU A 6 -10.56 6.81 -21.27
N PHE A 7 -10.54 5.51 -21.51
CA PHE A 7 -10.92 4.93 -22.79
C PHE A 7 -11.55 3.55 -22.58
N LYS A 8 -12.13 2.99 -23.65
CA LYS A 8 -12.66 1.63 -23.67
C LYS A 8 -11.62 0.66 -24.23
N ASN A 9 -11.48 -0.51 -23.61
CA ASN A 9 -10.73 -1.64 -24.15
C ASN A 9 -11.67 -2.85 -24.17
N GLY A 10 -12.25 -3.14 -25.34
CA GLY A 10 -13.40 -4.04 -25.44
C GLY A 10 -14.57 -3.52 -24.58
N HIS A 11 -15.14 -4.40 -23.74
CA HIS A 11 -16.21 -4.02 -22.82
C HIS A 11 -15.73 -3.26 -21.57
N SER A 12 -14.43 -3.30 -21.27
CA SER A 12 -13.84 -2.73 -20.05
C SER A 12 -13.52 -1.23 -20.20
N GLN A 13 -13.49 -0.52 -19.08
CA GLN A 13 -12.93 0.83 -18.99
C GLN A 13 -11.45 0.75 -18.60
N ALA A 14 -10.61 1.59 -19.20
CA ALA A 14 -9.19 1.64 -18.95
C ALA A 14 -8.68 3.08 -18.80
N VAL A 15 -7.58 3.23 -18.04
CA VAL A 15 -6.85 4.50 -17.86
C VAL A 15 -5.53 4.39 -18.61
N ARG A 16 -5.21 5.38 -19.45
CA ARG A 16 -3.88 5.45 -20.08
C ARG A 16 -2.90 6.13 -19.13
N LEU A 17 -2.04 5.35 -18.48
CA LEU A 17 -1.01 5.87 -17.57
C LEU A 17 0.04 6.70 -18.35
N PRO A 18 0.24 7.98 -18.01
CA PRO A 18 1.34 8.77 -18.55
C PRO A 18 2.70 8.20 -18.14
N LYS A 19 3.77 8.52 -18.88
CA LYS A 19 5.10 7.89 -18.72
C LYS A 19 5.62 7.92 -17.28
N ASN A 20 5.42 9.02 -16.57
CA ASN A 20 5.84 9.24 -15.18
C ASN A 20 5.01 8.48 -14.13
N PHE A 21 3.86 7.92 -14.50
CA PHE A 21 2.99 7.13 -13.60
C PHE A 21 2.98 5.64 -13.95
N ARG A 22 3.83 5.19 -14.88
CA ARG A 22 3.92 3.77 -15.23
C ARG A 22 4.56 3.00 -14.09
N PHE A 23 3.96 1.86 -13.77
CA PHE A 23 4.58 0.83 -12.94
C PHE A 23 5.86 0.30 -13.61
N LYS A 24 6.75 -0.29 -12.81
CA LYS A 24 7.99 -0.90 -13.36
C LYS A 24 7.61 -2.03 -14.31
N SER A 25 8.42 -2.27 -15.35
CA SER A 25 8.13 -3.26 -16.39
C SER A 25 8.01 -4.70 -15.87
N THR A 26 8.55 -4.98 -14.69
CA THR A 26 8.43 -6.27 -13.99
C THR A 26 7.07 -6.46 -13.33
N GLU A 27 6.27 -5.41 -13.16
CA GLU A 27 4.97 -5.44 -12.51
C GLU A 27 3.89 -5.64 -13.57
N LYS A 28 3.30 -6.84 -13.61
CA LYS A 28 2.22 -7.18 -14.56
C LYS A 28 0.82 -6.94 -13.99
N GLU A 29 0.72 -6.85 -12.67
CA GLU A 29 -0.56 -6.80 -11.95
C GLU A 29 -0.50 -5.84 -10.77
N VAL A 30 -1.66 -5.27 -10.43
CA VAL A 30 -1.87 -4.40 -9.29
C VAL A 30 -3.09 -4.87 -8.49
N TYR A 31 -3.08 -4.64 -7.18
CA TYR A 31 -4.28 -4.61 -6.37
C TYR A 31 -5.06 -3.32 -6.65
N ILE A 32 -6.39 -3.39 -6.55
CA ILE A 32 -7.29 -2.27 -6.80
C ILE A 32 -8.17 -2.08 -5.57
N GLN A 33 -8.22 -0.86 -5.05
CA GLN A 33 -9.14 -0.45 -3.99
C GLN A 33 -9.97 0.74 -4.46
N LYS A 34 -11.25 0.77 -4.11
CA LYS A 34 -12.16 1.88 -4.43
C LYS A 34 -12.75 2.47 -3.15
N ASN A 35 -12.52 3.77 -2.96
CA ASN A 35 -13.07 4.54 -1.84
C ASN A 35 -13.90 5.70 -2.41
N GLY A 36 -15.22 5.51 -2.49
CA GLY A 36 -16.11 6.45 -3.19
C GLY A 36 -15.73 6.58 -4.67
N ASN A 37 -15.35 7.79 -5.09
CA ASN A 37 -14.93 8.10 -6.46
C ASN A 37 -13.41 7.96 -6.69
N ILE A 38 -12.67 7.50 -5.69
CA ILE A 38 -11.22 7.34 -5.75
C ILE A 38 -10.89 5.87 -6.03
N VAL A 39 -10.01 5.64 -7.00
CA VAL A 39 -9.43 4.32 -7.30
C VAL A 39 -7.94 4.36 -6.98
N ILE A 40 -7.49 3.44 -6.12
CA ILE A 40 -6.10 3.27 -5.72
C ILE A 40 -5.56 2.00 -6.37
N LEU A 41 -4.42 2.13 -7.06
CA LEU A 41 -3.72 1.02 -7.71
C LEU A 41 -2.41 0.75 -6.96
N ILE A 42 -2.24 -0.47 -6.46
CA ILE A 42 -1.08 -0.86 -5.63
C ILE A 42 -0.33 -2.01 -6.31
N PRO A 43 0.98 -1.89 -6.60
CA PRO A 43 1.76 -2.99 -7.15
C PRO A 43 1.67 -4.28 -6.32
N LYS A 44 1.41 -5.43 -6.96
CA LYS A 44 1.40 -6.73 -6.25
C LYS A 44 2.77 -7.16 -5.74
N THR A 45 3.81 -6.92 -6.52
CA THR A 45 5.20 -7.34 -6.25
C THR A 45 5.92 -6.48 -5.22
N SER A 46 5.30 -5.38 -4.79
CA SER A 46 5.90 -4.37 -3.92
C SER A 46 4.94 -3.89 -2.84
N SER A 47 3.89 -4.66 -2.53
CA SER A 47 2.88 -4.32 -1.52
C SER A 47 3.50 -4.01 -0.15
N TRP A 48 4.57 -4.72 0.22
CA TRP A 48 5.30 -4.50 1.47
C TRP A 48 6.35 -3.37 1.42
N LYS A 49 6.82 -2.94 0.24
CA LYS A 49 7.87 -1.88 0.21
C LYS A 49 7.39 -0.55 0.72
N PHE A 50 6.11 -0.23 0.52
CA PHE A 50 5.54 0.99 1.10
C PHE A 50 5.53 0.90 2.63
N PHE A 51 5.14 -0.26 3.16
CA PHE A 51 5.19 -0.53 4.59
C PHE A 51 6.63 -0.47 5.13
N GLU A 52 7.59 -1.15 4.49
CA GLU A 52 9.02 -1.09 4.87
C GLU A 52 9.55 0.33 4.89
N LYS A 53 9.24 1.14 3.86
CA LYS A 53 9.66 2.55 3.82
C LYS A 53 9.04 3.34 4.97
N SER A 54 7.78 3.09 5.30
CA SER A 54 7.08 3.78 6.39
C SER A 54 7.70 3.50 7.77
N LEU A 55 8.46 2.42 7.93
CA LEU A 55 9.22 2.16 9.16
C LEU A 55 10.28 3.23 9.45
N GLY A 56 10.76 3.96 8.43
CA GLY A 56 11.69 5.07 8.61
C GLY A 56 11.03 6.41 8.92
N GLU A 57 9.69 6.47 8.98
CA GLU A 57 8.93 7.70 9.23
C GLU A 57 8.48 7.83 10.69
N PHE A 58 8.81 6.85 11.54
CA PHE A 58 8.60 6.96 12.99
C PHE A 58 9.57 7.97 13.60
N SER A 59 9.14 8.63 14.67
CA SER A 59 10.02 9.50 15.46
C SER A 59 11.07 8.66 16.20
N ASP A 60 12.21 9.28 16.52
CA ASP A 60 13.33 8.61 17.18
C ASP A 60 12.97 8.02 18.55
N ASP A 61 11.93 8.55 19.21
CA ASP A 61 11.41 8.11 20.50
C ASP A 61 10.29 7.06 20.39
N PHE A 62 9.82 6.74 19.19
CA PHE A 62 8.72 5.80 19.00
C PHE A 62 9.11 4.37 19.44
N LEU A 63 8.48 3.89 20.52
CA LEU A 63 8.73 2.56 21.09
C LEU A 63 10.22 2.31 21.42
N ASN A 64 10.95 3.35 21.82
CA ASN A 64 12.35 3.25 22.24
C ASN A 64 12.54 2.31 23.45
N GLU A 65 11.52 2.17 24.30
CA GLU A 65 11.48 1.26 25.44
C GLU A 65 10.28 0.31 25.36
N ARG A 66 10.54 -0.99 25.55
CA ARG A 66 9.50 -2.00 25.69
C ARG A 66 9.18 -2.22 27.17
N LEU A 67 8.09 -1.61 27.65
CA LEU A 67 7.58 -1.81 29.00
C LEU A 67 6.78 -3.12 29.12
N GLN A 68 7.46 -4.26 29.02
CA GLN A 68 6.83 -5.56 29.17
C GLN A 68 6.74 -5.98 30.65
N PRO A 69 5.52 -6.19 31.21
CA PRO A 69 5.36 -6.70 32.57
C PRO A 69 5.71 -8.19 32.67
N GLN A 70 5.90 -8.66 33.90
CA GLN A 70 6.04 -10.09 34.19
C GLN A 70 4.77 -10.86 33.81
N ILE A 71 4.95 -12.11 33.38
CA ILE A 71 3.86 -13.00 33.02
C ILE A 71 2.96 -13.20 34.25
N GLN A 72 1.66 -12.97 34.09
CA GLN A 72 0.67 -13.19 35.13
C GLN A 72 0.57 -14.70 35.45
N LYS A 73 0.72 -15.08 36.71
CA LYS A 73 0.34 -16.42 37.19
C LYS A 73 -1.18 -16.47 37.36
N ARG A 74 -1.84 -17.43 36.70
CA ARG A 74 -3.27 -17.73 36.86
C ARG A 74 -3.43 -19.08 37.54
N SER A 75 -4.49 -19.24 38.34
CA SER A 75 -4.84 -20.54 38.93
C SER A 75 -5.22 -21.52 37.83
N GLU A 76 -4.92 -22.81 38.03
CA GLU A 76 -5.48 -23.89 37.21
C GLU A 76 -7.01 -23.94 37.42
N LEU A 77 -7.73 -24.34 36.36
CA LEU A 77 -9.20 -24.44 36.37
C LEU A 77 -9.67 -25.62 37.23
#